data_AF-A0A976IJV6-F1
#
_entry.id   AF-A0A976IJV6-F1
#
_cell.length_a   1.000
_cell.length_b   1.000
_cell.length_c   1.000
_cell.angle_alpha   90.00
_cell.angle_beta   90.00
_cell.angle_gamma   90.00
#
_symmetry.space_group_name_H-M   'P 1'
#
loop_
_entity.id
_entity.type
_entity.pdbx_description
1 polymer ?
#
loop_
_entity_poly.entity_id
_entity_poly.type
_entity_poly.pdbx_seq_one_letter_code
_entity_poly.pdbx_strand_id
1 'polypeptide(L)'
;MRRHDSPYQNICVAIAAREVTGRITAQPNLPHRTISLHKVLRHDEGGVLLGFSSDGNFLCMYCVNLGTCYEVQWRRFRIQDFYHERDHGEAIKTVFRLRVKGDSTALGMSTPLEVWQSIDFMIVLAITIDHWTEHRERYRHCCVVVAPSPVFDEEGLAAKVISVAFEFRQHAHSQHMEKWQLLHLIPEQPNVYHLLLNTGTVVHVFVLLARKWSTRVRTKRSSPPKDKTEQSFRAKHKKMTPTGLGISHFPQLPWYYSPVFPIKFQQLTEYRQQNANKLLTTEIACICQHLFDVERFLGEFLESFTPLQHYNLMDYDIRLVRANSLEKTIFLTYVMALAPSLLSIAHPSGPNTRYLRVALFLSLELFTGTYHIIRVLKVPEEGELRQLAQVVARRFLVDLNARIVPEAAAMTWNNEAFLREEPLQELYNPVFPLAISSRNTG
;
A
#
# COMPACT_ATOMS: atom_id res chain seq x y z
N MET A 1 -44.68 2.90 -23.09
CA MET A 1 -44.73 1.86 -22.03
C MET A 1 -43.39 1.86 -21.32
N ARG A 2 -43.33 2.45 -20.11
CA ARG A 2 -42.12 2.53 -19.30
C ARG A 2 -41.82 1.14 -18.74
N ARG A 3 -40.65 0.57 -19.04
CA ARG A 3 -40.15 -0.63 -18.38
C ARG A 3 -39.78 -0.22 -16.96
N HIS A 4 -40.46 -0.82 -15.99
CA HIS A 4 -39.97 -0.88 -14.62
C HIS A 4 -38.75 -1.79 -14.63
N ASP A 5 -37.56 -1.20 -14.50
CA ASP A 5 -36.33 -1.93 -14.21
C ASP A 5 -36.45 -2.52 -12.80
N SER A 6 -36.77 -3.81 -12.72
CA SER A 6 -36.61 -4.58 -11.48
C SER A 6 -35.13 -4.96 -11.36
N PRO A 7 -34.47 -4.79 -10.21
CA PRO A 7 -33.07 -5.14 -10.02
C PRO A 7 -32.82 -6.66 -9.94
N TYR A 8 -33.86 -7.48 -10.10
CA TYR A 8 -33.80 -8.93 -9.99
C TYR A 8 -33.77 -9.57 -11.38
N GLN A 9 -32.59 -9.63 -11.99
CA GLN A 9 -32.41 -10.50 -13.14
C GLN A 9 -32.48 -11.95 -12.63
N ASN A 10 -33.48 -12.71 -13.09
CA ASN A 10 -33.68 -14.11 -12.69
C ASN A 10 -32.39 -14.91 -12.99
N ILE A 11 -31.82 -15.55 -11.97
CA ILE A 11 -30.55 -16.30 -12.05
C ILE A 11 -30.61 -17.36 -13.15
N CYS A 12 -31.76 -18.01 -13.34
CA CYS A 12 -31.94 -19.00 -14.41
C CYS A 12 -31.84 -18.37 -15.79
N VAL A 13 -32.28 -17.12 -15.96
CA VAL A 13 -32.16 -16.37 -17.22
C VAL A 13 -30.70 -15.94 -17.45
N ALA A 14 -29.97 -15.54 -16.41
CA ALA A 14 -28.54 -15.22 -16.51
C ALA A 14 -27.70 -16.47 -16.86
N ILE A 15 -27.99 -17.62 -16.23
CA ILE A 15 -27.34 -18.90 -16.54
C ILE A 15 -27.69 -19.37 -17.96
N ALA A 16 -28.97 -19.32 -18.36
CA ALA A 16 -29.37 -19.69 -19.71
C ALA A 16 -28.71 -18.78 -20.76
N ALA A 17 -28.61 -17.47 -20.50
CA ALA A 17 -27.89 -16.55 -21.38
C ALA A 17 -26.38 -16.86 -21.44
N ARG A 18 -25.76 -17.29 -20.33
CA ARG A 18 -24.35 -17.74 -20.31
C ARG A 18 -24.15 -18.97 -21.18
N GLU A 19 -24.99 -19.99 -21.05
CA GLU A 19 -24.90 -21.22 -21.84
C GLU A 19 -25.07 -20.96 -23.34
N VAL A 20 -25.93 -20.00 -23.72
CA VAL A 20 -26.14 -19.61 -25.13
C VAL A 20 -25.02 -18.74 -25.69
N THR A 21 -24.46 -17.82 -24.89
CA THR A 21 -23.49 -16.83 -25.38
C THR A 21 -22.02 -17.22 -25.17
N GLY A 22 -21.75 -18.25 -24.34
CA GLY A 22 -20.40 -18.64 -23.94
C GLY A 22 -19.64 -17.56 -23.15
N ARG A 23 -20.28 -16.43 -22.83
CA ARG A 23 -19.68 -15.30 -22.14
C ARG A 23 -20.23 -15.26 -20.72
N ILE A 24 -19.32 -15.21 -19.74
CA ILE A 24 -19.66 -14.91 -18.36
C ILE A 24 -20.09 -13.44 -18.34
N THR A 25 -21.39 -13.20 -18.46
CA THR A 25 -21.98 -11.88 -18.27
C THR A 25 -22.56 -11.84 -16.85
N ALA A 26 -22.24 -10.75 -16.14
CA ALA A 26 -22.61 -10.42 -14.77
C ALA A 26 -21.70 -10.96 -13.64
N GLN A 27 -21.15 -9.99 -12.89
CA GLN A 27 -20.81 -10.16 -11.48
C GLN A 27 -22.00 -10.79 -10.75
N PRO A 28 -21.81 -11.81 -9.90
CA PRO A 28 -22.86 -12.27 -9.01
C PRO A 28 -23.08 -11.21 -7.93
N ASN A 29 -23.91 -10.20 -8.22
CA ASN A 29 -24.09 -9.03 -7.35
C ASN A 29 -25.00 -9.25 -6.14
N LEU A 30 -25.35 -10.50 -5.80
CA LEU A 30 -26.09 -10.80 -4.58
C LEU A 30 -25.49 -12.03 -3.88
N PRO A 31 -25.16 -11.94 -2.58
CA PRO A 31 -24.72 -13.09 -1.80
C PRO A 31 -25.87 -14.11 -1.77
N HIS A 32 -25.58 -15.35 -2.15
CA HIS A 32 -26.52 -16.47 -2.04
C HIS A 32 -26.64 -16.96 -0.59
N ARG A 33 -25.71 -16.54 0.28
CA ARG A 33 -25.67 -16.96 1.67
C ARG A 33 -25.06 -15.87 2.55
N THR A 34 -25.75 -15.53 3.63
CA THR A 34 -25.22 -14.64 4.67
C THR A 34 -24.84 -15.47 5.89
N ILE A 35 -23.60 -15.31 6.35
CA ILE A 35 -23.05 -15.94 7.55
C ILE A 35 -23.04 -14.90 8.66
N SER A 36 -23.52 -15.27 9.85
CA SER A 36 -23.46 -14.35 10.97
C SER A 36 -22.03 -14.22 11.52
N LEU A 37 -21.66 -13.00 11.93
CA LEU A 37 -20.34 -12.65 12.45
C LEU A 37 -19.87 -13.59 13.58
N HIS A 38 -20.77 -14.04 14.46
CA HIS A 38 -20.44 -14.92 15.59
C HIS A 38 -19.95 -16.32 15.18
N LYS A 39 -20.23 -16.76 13.94
CA LYS A 39 -19.72 -18.04 13.40
C LYS A 39 -18.28 -17.93 12.90
N VAL A 40 -17.78 -16.70 12.79
CA VAL A 40 -16.52 -16.36 12.13
C VAL A 40 -15.53 -15.77 13.14
N LEU A 41 -16.04 -14.99 14.10
CA LEU A 41 -15.29 -14.30 15.13
C LEU A 41 -15.88 -14.63 16.50
N ARG A 42 -15.03 -15.06 17.44
CA ARG A 42 -15.47 -15.28 18.83
C ARG A 42 -15.46 -13.96 19.60
N HIS A 43 -16.42 -13.78 20.51
CA HIS A 43 -16.50 -12.57 21.34
C HIS A 43 -15.30 -12.40 22.29
N ASP A 44 -14.71 -13.50 22.77
CA ASP A 44 -13.58 -13.49 23.69
C ASP A 44 -12.23 -13.15 23.01
N GLU A 45 -12.16 -13.17 21.68
CA GLU A 45 -10.94 -12.88 20.92
C GLU A 45 -10.64 -11.38 20.79
N GLY A 46 -11.62 -10.50 21.01
CA GLY A 46 -11.45 -9.04 20.90
C GLY A 46 -10.94 -8.56 19.53
N GLY A 47 -11.13 -9.37 18.48
CA GLY A 47 -10.65 -9.08 17.14
C GLY A 47 -11.61 -8.18 16.35
N VAL A 48 -11.06 -7.38 15.45
CA VAL A 48 -11.81 -6.52 14.53
C VAL A 48 -11.64 -7.03 13.11
N LEU A 49 -12.77 -7.26 12.45
CA LEU A 49 -12.80 -7.80 11.10
C LEU A 49 -12.54 -6.71 10.06
N LEU A 50 -11.57 -6.93 9.17
CA LEU A 50 -11.18 -5.96 8.12
C LEU A 50 -11.83 -6.28 6.77
N GLY A 51 -11.85 -7.56 6.37
CA GLY A 51 -12.45 -7.98 5.10
C GLY A 51 -11.96 -9.33 4.59
N PHE A 52 -12.44 -9.72 3.41
CA PHE A 52 -11.96 -10.88 2.68
C PHE A 52 -10.76 -10.52 1.81
N SER A 53 -9.79 -11.43 1.68
CA SER A 53 -8.76 -11.35 0.64
C SER A 53 -9.38 -11.33 -0.76
N SER A 54 -8.65 -10.78 -1.72
CA SER A 54 -9.10 -10.67 -3.12
C SER A 54 -9.42 -12.01 -3.79
N ASP A 55 -8.78 -13.10 -3.35
CA ASP A 55 -9.06 -14.47 -3.81
C ASP A 55 -10.20 -15.15 -3.03
N GLY A 56 -10.78 -14.48 -2.03
CA GLY A 56 -11.89 -14.95 -1.23
C GLY A 56 -11.57 -16.07 -0.23
N ASN A 57 -10.32 -16.55 -0.18
CA ASN A 57 -9.92 -17.72 0.62
C ASN A 57 -9.41 -17.38 2.02
N PHE A 58 -9.19 -16.10 2.31
CA PHE A 58 -8.72 -15.65 3.61
C PHE A 58 -9.60 -14.54 4.14
N LEU A 59 -9.75 -14.58 5.45
CA LEU A 59 -10.39 -13.53 6.20
C LEU A 59 -9.30 -12.74 6.95
N CYS A 60 -9.22 -11.45 6.68
CA CYS A 60 -8.29 -10.54 7.32
C CYS A 60 -8.96 -9.88 8.53
N MET A 61 -8.30 -9.96 9.67
CA MET A 61 -8.72 -9.29 10.90
C MET A 61 -7.50 -8.77 11.65
N TYR A 62 -7.70 -7.89 12.62
CA TYR A 62 -6.63 -7.51 13.53
C TYR A 62 -7.08 -7.63 14.98
N CYS A 63 -6.12 -7.89 15.86
CA CYS A 63 -6.29 -7.81 17.31
C CYS A 63 -5.25 -6.84 17.87
N VAL A 64 -5.61 -6.11 18.92
CA VAL A 64 -4.67 -5.28 19.68
C VAL A 64 -4.03 -6.13 20.76
N ASN A 65 -2.71 -6.35 20.68
CA ASN A 65 -1.99 -7.17 21.65
C ASN A 65 -1.24 -6.26 22.63
N LEU A 66 -1.56 -6.36 23.93
CA LEU A 66 -0.86 -5.71 25.04
C LEU A 66 -0.46 -4.23 24.79
N GLY A 67 -1.41 -3.43 24.30
CA GLY A 67 -1.36 -1.96 24.28
C GLY A 67 -0.35 -1.28 23.34
N THR A 68 0.44 -2.02 22.55
CA THR A 68 1.53 -1.41 21.74
C THR A 68 1.74 -2.01 20.35
N CYS A 69 0.97 -3.02 19.96
CA CYS A 69 1.15 -3.69 18.68
C CYS A 69 -0.18 -4.22 18.13
N TYR A 70 -0.39 -3.99 16.84
CA TYR A 70 -1.44 -4.65 16.08
C TYR A 70 -0.93 -5.99 15.57
N GLU A 71 -1.68 -7.05 15.86
CA GLU A 71 -1.49 -8.35 15.22
C GLU A 71 -2.58 -8.54 14.17
N VAL A 72 -2.20 -8.38 12.91
CA VAL A 72 -3.07 -8.67 11.76
C VAL A 72 -3.01 -10.16 11.46
N GLN A 73 -4.15 -10.82 11.40
CA GLN A 73 -4.30 -12.25 11.24
C GLN A 73 -5.01 -12.57 9.93
N TRP A 74 -4.44 -13.51 9.17
CA TRP A 74 -5.11 -14.13 8.05
C TRP A 74 -5.62 -15.49 8.49
N ARG A 75 -6.95 -15.61 8.50
CA ARG A 75 -7.65 -16.83 8.85
C ARG A 75 -8.12 -17.54 7.60
N ARG A 76 -7.88 -18.84 7.54
CA ARG A 76 -8.22 -19.63 6.35
C ARG A 76 -9.72 -19.80 6.25
N PHE A 77 -10.33 -19.19 5.25
CA PHE A 77 -11.76 -19.25 5.01
C PHE A 77 -12.07 -20.31 3.94
N ARG A 78 -12.70 -21.41 4.35
CA ARG A 78 -13.22 -22.41 3.41
C ARG A 78 -14.73 -22.38 3.49
N ILE A 79 -15.39 -22.13 2.37
CA ILE A 79 -16.86 -22.13 2.30
C ILE A 79 -17.45 -23.46 2.79
N GLN A 80 -16.71 -24.56 2.58
CA GLN A 80 -17.09 -25.90 2.99
C GLN A 80 -17.24 -26.05 4.51
N ASP A 81 -16.41 -25.34 5.28
CA ASP A 81 -16.45 -25.36 6.75
C ASP A 81 -17.76 -24.76 7.29
N PHE A 82 -18.51 -24.05 6.45
CA PHE A 82 -19.78 -23.45 6.80
C PHE A 82 -20.98 -24.18 6.19
N TYR A 83 -20.82 -25.22 5.36
CA TYR A 83 -21.97 -26.00 4.87
C TYR A 83 -22.65 -26.80 5.99
N HIS A 84 -21.90 -27.20 7.01
CA HIS A 84 -22.43 -27.81 8.21
C HIS A 84 -22.59 -26.77 9.32
N GLU A 85 -23.50 -26.99 10.27
CA GLU A 85 -23.62 -26.13 11.44
C GLU A 85 -22.33 -26.21 12.24
N ARG A 86 -21.48 -25.20 12.08
CA ARG A 86 -20.38 -24.96 13.01
C ARG A 86 -20.97 -24.59 14.36
N ASP A 87 -20.46 -25.21 15.41
CA ASP A 87 -20.77 -24.83 16.78
C ASP A 87 -20.39 -23.37 17.01
N HIS A 88 -21.23 -22.67 17.78
CA HIS A 88 -20.95 -21.31 18.20
C HIS A 88 -19.58 -21.25 18.89
N GLY A 89 -18.63 -20.50 18.31
CA GLY A 89 -17.34 -20.22 18.94
C GLY A 89 -16.14 -21.05 18.45
N GLU A 90 -16.25 -21.85 17.38
CA GLU A 90 -15.07 -22.48 16.78
C GLU A 90 -14.24 -21.45 15.98
N ALA A 91 -13.02 -21.16 16.46
CA ALA A 91 -12.14 -20.17 15.84
C ALA A 91 -11.65 -20.67 14.47
N ILE A 92 -11.82 -19.85 13.43
CA ILE A 92 -11.21 -20.13 12.12
C ILE A 92 -9.68 -20.15 12.30
N LYS A 93 -9.03 -21.20 11.77
CA LYS A 93 -7.58 -21.36 11.87
C LYS A 93 -6.83 -20.16 11.28
N THR A 94 -6.09 -19.45 12.13
CA THR A 94 -5.09 -18.47 11.73
C THR A 94 -3.90 -19.18 11.08
N VAL A 95 -3.60 -18.82 9.84
CA VAL A 95 -2.48 -19.40 9.07
C VAL A 95 -1.27 -18.47 8.95
N PHE A 96 -1.48 -17.17 9.19
CA PHE A 96 -0.44 -16.17 9.06
C PHE A 96 -0.74 -14.98 9.98
N ARG A 97 0.31 -14.40 10.57
CA ARG A 97 0.24 -13.25 11.49
C ARG A 97 1.26 -12.21 11.07
N LEU A 98 0.84 -10.95 11.00
CA LEU A 98 1.70 -9.80 10.76
C LEU A 98 1.61 -8.86 11.94
N ARG A 99 2.76 -8.51 12.53
CA ARG A 99 2.83 -7.62 13.68
C ARG A 99 3.35 -6.26 13.24
N VAL A 100 2.58 -5.21 13.48
CA VAL A 100 2.98 -3.82 13.23
C VAL A 100 2.81 -3.03 14.52
N LYS A 101 3.82 -2.22 14.87
CA LYS A 101 3.77 -1.37 16.06
C LYS A 101 2.64 -0.36 15.91
N GLY A 102 1.93 -0.09 16.99
CA GLY A 102 0.93 0.97 17.04
C GLY A 102 0.71 1.41 18.47
N ASP A 103 0.65 2.71 18.70
CA ASP A 103 0.45 3.27 20.03
C ASP A 103 -1.04 3.19 20.42
N SER A 104 -1.40 2.32 21.37
CA SER A 104 -2.68 2.47 22.06
C SER A 104 -2.52 3.56 23.11
N THR A 105 -3.19 4.69 22.95
CA THR A 105 -3.19 5.71 24.00
C THR A 105 -3.90 5.18 25.25
N ALA A 106 -3.55 5.71 26.42
CA ALA A 106 -4.20 5.39 27.70
C ALA A 106 -5.70 5.75 27.73
N LEU A 107 -6.17 6.55 26.75
CA LEU A 107 -7.57 6.93 26.53
C LEU A 107 -8.33 5.96 25.60
N GLY A 108 -7.71 4.85 25.17
CA GLY A 108 -8.35 3.86 24.31
C GLY A 108 -8.43 4.24 22.82
N MET A 109 -7.86 5.38 22.41
CA MET A 109 -7.77 5.72 20.99
C MET A 109 -6.68 4.87 20.34
N SER A 110 -7.11 3.96 19.47
CA SER A 110 -6.28 3.08 18.64
C SER A 110 -5.69 3.85 17.45
N THR A 111 -4.39 3.70 17.18
CA THR A 111 -3.76 4.22 15.94
C THR A 111 -4.46 3.67 14.68
N PRO A 112 -4.66 4.47 13.62
CA PRO A 112 -5.13 3.99 12.33
C PRO A 112 -4.24 2.87 11.80
N LEU A 113 -4.90 1.82 11.34
CA LEU A 113 -4.29 0.67 10.72
C LEU A 113 -4.80 0.57 9.28
N GLU A 114 -3.86 0.46 8.35
CA GLU A 114 -4.15 0.15 6.95
C GLU A 114 -3.44 -1.15 6.57
N VAL A 115 -4.15 -2.08 5.91
CA VAL A 115 -3.62 -3.38 5.49
C VAL A 115 -3.85 -3.56 4.01
N TRP A 116 -2.79 -3.84 3.24
CA TRP A 116 -2.90 -4.02 1.79
C TRP A 116 -2.52 -5.42 1.36
N GLN A 117 -3.09 -5.82 0.23
CA GLN A 117 -2.75 -7.02 -0.49
C GLN A 117 -2.43 -6.67 -1.95
N SER A 118 -1.30 -7.16 -2.46
CA SER A 118 -0.91 -6.98 -3.85
C SER A 118 -1.94 -7.59 -4.81
N ILE A 119 -1.97 -7.08 -6.05
CA ILE A 119 -2.92 -7.49 -7.10
C ILE A 119 -2.79 -8.98 -7.43
N ASP A 120 -1.58 -9.51 -7.36
CA ASP A 120 -1.26 -10.93 -7.57
C ASP A 120 -1.34 -11.76 -6.28
N PHE A 121 -1.76 -11.15 -5.17
CA PHE A 121 -1.97 -11.77 -3.87
C PHE A 121 -0.70 -12.29 -3.18
N MET A 122 0.49 -11.97 -3.68
CA MET A 122 1.76 -12.54 -3.20
C MET A 122 2.39 -11.77 -2.05
N ILE A 123 2.08 -10.48 -1.89
CA ILE A 123 2.58 -9.64 -0.80
C ILE A 123 1.43 -9.03 -0.01
N VAL A 124 1.62 -8.95 1.29
CA VAL A 124 0.77 -8.17 2.20
C VAL A 124 1.61 -7.15 2.95
N LEU A 125 0.99 -6.04 3.31
CA LEU A 125 1.61 -5.01 4.14
C LEU A 125 0.63 -4.48 5.17
N ALA A 126 1.16 -4.05 6.31
CA ALA A 126 0.42 -3.34 7.35
C ALA A 126 1.11 -2.02 7.68
N ILE A 127 0.32 -0.97 7.84
CA ILE A 127 0.76 0.40 8.04
C ILE A 127 0.07 0.95 9.28
N THR A 128 0.82 1.59 10.15
CA THR A 128 0.27 2.45 11.20
C THR A 128 0.87 3.84 11.11
N ILE A 129 0.03 4.84 11.37
CA ILE A 129 0.42 6.25 11.37
C ILE A 129 -0.15 6.87 12.63
N ASP A 130 0.70 7.24 13.58
CA ASP A 130 0.27 7.82 14.84
C ASP A 130 -0.56 9.09 14.64
N HIS A 131 -1.65 9.17 15.39
CA HIS A 131 -2.42 10.40 15.52
C HIS A 131 -1.62 11.47 16.27
N TRP A 132 -1.92 12.72 15.93
CA TRP A 132 -1.40 13.87 16.67
C TRP A 132 -1.86 13.78 18.12
N THR A 133 -0.91 13.63 19.04
CA THR A 133 -1.15 13.76 20.48
C THR A 133 -0.44 15.04 20.93
N GLU A 134 -1.06 15.82 21.81
CA GLU A 134 -0.54 17.10 22.30
C GLU A 134 0.90 17.00 22.87
N HIS A 135 1.32 15.80 23.28
CA HIS A 135 2.68 15.54 23.79
C HIS A 135 3.74 15.23 22.71
N ARG A 136 3.36 15.09 21.42
CA ARG A 136 4.26 14.83 20.29
C ARG A 136 4.10 15.91 19.20
N GLU A 137 4.37 17.16 19.58
CA GLU A 137 4.03 18.34 18.77
C GLU A 137 4.69 18.43 17.37
N ARG A 138 5.74 17.66 17.07
CA ARG A 138 6.54 17.88 15.84
C ARG A 138 6.57 16.73 14.83
N TYR A 139 6.25 15.49 15.21
CA TYR A 139 6.40 14.36 14.28
C TYR A 139 5.33 13.27 14.48
N ARG A 140 4.82 12.74 13.36
CA ARG A 140 4.05 11.49 13.30
C ARG A 140 5.03 10.33 13.12
N HIS A 141 4.81 9.25 13.86
CA HIS A 141 5.55 8.01 13.67
C HIS A 141 4.79 7.12 12.71
N CYS A 142 5.48 6.64 11.68
CA CYS A 142 4.94 5.73 10.69
C CYS A 142 5.67 4.39 10.81
N CYS A 143 4.91 3.31 10.97
CA CYS A 143 5.45 1.96 10.97
C CYS A 143 4.89 1.17 9.80
N VAL A 144 5.75 0.43 9.13
CA VAL A 144 5.39 -0.39 7.97
C VAL A 144 5.98 -1.76 8.15
N VAL A 145 5.19 -2.78 7.90
CA VAL A 145 5.68 -4.15 7.81
C VAL A 145 5.18 -4.77 6.52
N VAL A 146 6.10 -5.31 5.74
CA VAL A 146 5.83 -6.00 4.48
C VAL A 146 6.26 -7.45 4.60
N ALA A 147 5.39 -8.36 4.18
CA ALA A 147 5.59 -9.79 4.33
C ALA A 147 5.09 -10.57 3.10
N PRO A 148 5.59 -11.80 2.89
CA PRO A 148 4.98 -12.69 1.91
C PRO A 148 3.56 -13.03 2.37
N SER A 149 2.63 -13.01 1.44
CA SER A 149 1.24 -13.39 1.69
C SER A 149 1.13 -14.88 2.05
N PRO A 150 0.12 -15.29 2.85
CA PRO A 150 -0.18 -16.71 3.05
C PRO A 150 -0.37 -17.48 1.74
N VAL A 151 -0.83 -16.83 0.65
CA VAL A 151 -0.93 -17.44 -0.69
C VAL A 151 0.46 -17.84 -1.21
N PHE A 152 1.44 -16.96 -1.07
CA PHE A 152 2.82 -17.21 -1.49
C PHE A 152 3.50 -18.31 -0.64
N ASP A 153 3.12 -18.38 0.63
CA ASP A 153 3.54 -19.38 1.62
C ASP A 153 2.90 -20.77 1.45
N GLU A 154 2.24 -21.07 0.32
CA GLU A 154 1.44 -22.30 0.14
C GLU A 154 0.36 -22.44 1.21
N GLU A 155 -0.44 -21.39 1.41
CA GLU A 155 -1.53 -21.31 2.38
C GLU A 155 -1.06 -21.37 3.85
N GLY A 156 0.11 -20.77 4.12
CA GLY A 156 0.72 -20.72 5.46
C GLY A 156 1.59 -21.93 5.82
N LEU A 157 1.98 -22.75 4.83
CA LEU A 157 2.89 -23.89 4.99
C LEU A 157 4.38 -23.51 4.96
N ALA A 158 4.74 -22.24 4.95
CA ALA A 158 6.13 -21.84 5.18
C ALA A 158 6.52 -22.10 6.66
N ALA A 159 7.60 -22.85 6.87
CA ALA A 159 8.15 -23.09 8.22
C ALA A 159 8.87 -21.85 8.77
N LYS A 160 9.37 -21.00 7.87
CA LYS A 160 10.05 -19.75 8.20
C LYS A 160 9.56 -18.67 7.25
N VAL A 161 9.10 -17.55 7.82
CA VAL A 161 8.68 -16.37 7.06
C VAL A 161 9.52 -15.19 7.47
N ILE A 162 10.15 -14.56 6.49
CA ILE A 162 11.00 -13.39 6.68
C ILE A 162 10.28 -12.17 6.11
N SER A 163 10.03 -11.19 6.97
CA SER A 163 9.36 -9.94 6.66
C SER A 163 10.33 -8.77 6.81
N VAL A 164 10.03 -7.64 6.16
CA VAL A 164 10.77 -6.40 6.30
C VAL A 164 9.87 -5.39 6.99
N ALA A 165 10.33 -4.89 8.13
CA ALA A 165 9.74 -3.75 8.82
C ALA A 165 10.60 -2.52 8.61
N PHE A 166 9.96 -1.36 8.53
CA PHE A 166 10.67 -0.11 8.60
C PHE A 166 9.85 0.99 9.28
N GLU A 167 10.58 1.88 9.95
CA GLU A 167 10.02 2.98 10.73
C GLU A 167 10.63 4.30 10.28
N PHE A 168 9.79 5.32 10.22
CA PHE A 168 10.22 6.68 9.92
C PHE A 168 9.37 7.71 10.66
N ARG A 169 9.93 8.90 10.80
CA ARG A 169 9.24 10.06 11.38
C ARG A 169 8.88 11.01 10.26
N GLN A 170 7.61 11.35 10.20
CA GLN A 170 7.08 12.40 9.33
C GLN A 170 6.89 13.65 10.17
N HIS A 171 7.16 14.85 9.66
CA HIS A 171 6.88 16.07 10.42
C HIS A 171 5.36 16.23 10.65
N ALA A 172 4.90 16.71 11.81
CA ALA A 172 3.47 16.81 12.11
C ALA A 172 2.73 17.76 11.15
N HIS A 173 3.45 18.76 10.64
CA HIS A 173 3.00 19.67 9.59
C HIS A 173 3.35 19.20 8.17
N SER A 174 4.09 18.10 8.02
CA SER A 174 4.23 17.47 6.71
C SER A 174 2.87 16.95 6.24
N GLN A 175 2.77 16.86 4.92
CA GLN A 175 1.56 16.69 4.15
C GLN A 175 0.81 15.42 4.61
N HIS A 176 -0.52 15.53 4.70
CA HIS A 176 -1.36 14.35 4.94
C HIS A 176 -1.21 13.42 3.73
N MET A 177 -0.42 12.35 3.89
CA MET A 177 -0.08 11.40 2.84
C MET A 177 -1.38 10.81 2.25
N GLU A 178 -1.75 11.23 1.05
CA GLU A 178 -2.74 10.49 0.28
C GLU A 178 -2.04 9.31 -0.39
N LYS A 179 -2.46 8.12 0.06
CA LYS A 179 -2.32 6.77 -0.50
C LYS A 179 -0.97 6.45 -1.13
N TRP A 180 -0.21 5.64 -0.39
CA TRP A 180 1.00 5.00 -0.88
C TRP A 180 0.63 4.15 -2.11
N GLN A 181 1.60 3.67 -2.87
CA GLN A 181 1.27 2.81 -4.01
C GLN A 181 2.19 1.60 -4.01
N LEU A 182 1.57 0.41 -3.95
CA LEU A 182 2.24 -0.85 -4.17
C LEU A 182 2.01 -1.26 -5.63
N LEU A 183 3.09 -1.36 -6.38
CA LEU A 183 3.06 -1.54 -7.83
C LEU A 183 3.89 -2.73 -8.27
N HIS A 184 3.51 -3.31 -9.41
CA HIS A 184 4.31 -4.28 -10.15
C HIS A 184 4.79 -3.65 -11.46
N LEU A 185 5.87 -2.87 -11.40
CA LEU A 185 6.38 -2.08 -12.55
C LEU A 185 7.16 -2.91 -13.59
N ILE A 186 7.51 -4.15 -13.27
CA ILE A 186 8.26 -5.04 -14.17
C ILE A 186 7.50 -6.37 -14.27
N PRO A 187 6.46 -6.45 -15.12
CA PRO A 187 5.64 -7.65 -15.26
C PRO A 187 6.46 -8.90 -15.63
N GLU A 188 7.53 -8.71 -16.40
CA GLU A 188 8.46 -9.75 -16.84
C GLU A 188 9.24 -10.38 -15.68
N GLN A 189 9.35 -9.69 -14.55
CA GLN A 189 10.01 -10.19 -13.34
C GLN A 189 8.94 -10.53 -12.31
N PRO A 190 8.55 -11.81 -12.19
CA PRO A 190 7.64 -12.22 -11.14
C PRO A 190 8.31 -11.96 -9.78
N ASN A 191 7.52 -11.50 -8.82
CA ASN A 191 7.92 -11.27 -7.43
C ASN A 191 8.73 -10.01 -7.12
N VAL A 192 8.83 -9.04 -8.04
CA VAL A 192 9.46 -7.74 -7.77
C VAL A 192 8.40 -6.65 -7.65
N TYR A 193 8.33 -5.98 -6.50
CA TYR A 193 7.32 -4.98 -6.19
C TYR A 193 7.96 -3.65 -5.85
N HIS A 194 7.23 -2.57 -6.13
CA HIS A 194 7.69 -1.21 -5.90
C HIS A 194 6.72 -0.55 -4.94
N LEU A 195 7.22 -0.15 -3.77
CA LEU A 195 6.44 0.56 -2.77
C LEU A 195 6.85 2.03 -2.77
N LEU A 196 5.90 2.90 -3.14
CA LEU A 196 6.10 4.34 -3.17
C LEU A 196 5.62 4.99 -1.88
N LEU A 197 6.49 5.81 -1.32
CA LEU A 197 6.34 6.42 0.00
C LEU A 197 6.72 7.90 -0.05
N ASN A 198 5.75 8.78 0.17
CA ASN A 198 5.98 10.23 0.23
C ASN A 198 6.23 10.70 1.67
N THR A 199 7.46 11.07 2.03
CA THR A 199 7.78 11.58 3.37
C THR A 199 7.58 13.10 3.51
N GLY A 200 7.04 13.75 2.47
CA GLY A 200 6.80 15.20 2.37
C GLY A 200 7.90 15.90 1.57
N THR A 201 9.15 15.71 1.98
CA THR A 201 10.33 16.32 1.32
C THR A 201 11.01 15.38 0.33
N VAL A 202 10.77 14.07 0.45
CA VAL A 202 11.36 13.05 -0.41
C VAL A 202 10.29 12.03 -0.79
N VAL A 203 10.30 11.61 -2.06
CA VAL A 203 9.56 10.43 -2.49
C VAL A 203 10.52 9.25 -2.53
N HIS A 204 10.25 8.25 -1.70
CA HIS A 204 10.98 7.00 -1.62
C HIS A 204 10.31 5.95 -2.51
N VAL A 205 11.11 5.20 -3.26
CA VAL A 205 10.67 4.03 -4.02
C VAL A 205 11.46 2.83 -3.53
N PHE A 206 10.82 1.96 -2.76
CA PHE A 206 11.44 0.72 -2.31
C PHE A 206 11.18 -0.39 -3.30
N VAL A 207 12.23 -1.08 -3.70
CA VAL A 207 12.11 -2.28 -4.53
C VAL A 207 12.21 -3.50 -3.64
N LEU A 208 11.12 -4.25 -3.59
CA LEU A 208 10.91 -5.40 -2.74
C LEU A 208 10.93 -6.66 -3.61
N LEU A 209 11.66 -7.66 -3.18
CA LEU A 209 11.75 -8.95 -3.85
C LEU A 209 11.17 -10.03 -2.95
N ALA A 210 10.11 -10.70 -3.39
CA ALA A 210 9.59 -11.88 -2.74
C ALA A 210 10.35 -13.13 -3.22
N ARG A 211 10.76 -13.97 -2.27
CA ARG A 211 11.57 -15.17 -2.53
C ARG A 211 10.99 -16.36 -1.79
N LYS A 212 11.07 -17.51 -2.45
CA LYS A 212 10.66 -18.80 -1.90
C LYS A 212 11.73 -19.83 -2.21
N TRP A 213 12.18 -20.55 -1.19
CA TRP A 213 13.08 -21.68 -1.37
C TRP A 213 12.79 -22.76 -0.35
N SER A 214 13.26 -23.96 -0.66
CA SER A 214 13.11 -25.11 0.23
C SER A 214 14.45 -25.77 0.47
N THR A 215 14.76 -26.00 1.73
CA THR A 215 15.87 -26.85 2.14
C THR A 215 15.33 -28.24 2.46
N ARG A 216 15.86 -29.26 1.78
CA ARG A 216 15.64 -30.65 2.19
C ARG A 216 16.50 -30.91 3.42
N VAL A 217 15.88 -31.36 4.52
CA VAL A 217 16.62 -31.84 5.68
C VAL A 217 17.31 -33.13 5.26
N ARG A 218 18.59 -33.03 4.88
CA ARG A 218 19.43 -34.21 4.63
C ARG A 218 19.73 -34.87 5.97
N THR A 219 19.14 -36.03 6.22
CA THR A 219 19.68 -36.99 7.18
C THR A 219 21.13 -37.29 6.81
N LYS A 220 22.03 -37.09 7.78
CA LYS A 220 23.50 -37.15 7.73
C LYS A 220 24.08 -38.12 6.66
N ARG A 221 24.91 -37.54 5.77
CA ARG A 221 26.13 -38.06 5.08
C ARG A 221 26.11 -37.71 3.59
N SER A 222 26.68 -36.56 3.26
CA SER A 222 27.54 -36.31 2.07
C SER A 222 27.61 -34.81 1.81
N SER A 223 28.84 -34.29 1.89
CA SER A 223 29.43 -33.06 1.34
C SER A 223 28.61 -31.77 1.19
N PRO A 224 29.20 -30.59 1.49
CA PRO A 224 28.52 -29.31 1.37
C PRO A 224 28.11 -29.05 -0.09
N PRO A 225 26.91 -28.48 -0.34
CA PRO A 225 26.50 -28.13 -1.69
C PRO A 225 27.38 -26.99 -2.20
N LYS A 226 28.04 -27.19 -3.35
CA LYS A 226 28.83 -26.15 -4.02
C LYS A 226 27.91 -24.99 -4.45
N ASP A 227 28.27 -23.79 -4.02
CA ASP A 227 27.79 -22.41 -4.28
C ASP A 227 27.48 -22.00 -5.75
N LYS A 228 27.03 -22.91 -6.61
CA LYS A 228 26.77 -22.59 -8.02
C LYS A 228 25.45 -21.83 -8.21
N THR A 229 24.47 -22.04 -7.33
CA THR A 229 23.19 -21.35 -7.39
C THR A 229 23.32 -19.90 -6.93
N GLU A 230 24.07 -19.60 -5.87
CA GLU A 230 24.25 -18.20 -5.44
C GLU A 230 25.10 -17.38 -6.42
N GLN A 231 26.12 -17.97 -7.05
CA GLN A 231 26.99 -17.27 -8.00
C GLN A 231 26.31 -17.00 -9.36
N SER A 232 25.50 -17.94 -9.88
CA SER A 232 24.69 -17.72 -11.09
C SER A 232 23.62 -16.64 -10.88
N PHE A 233 23.08 -16.55 -9.66
CA PHE A 233 22.10 -15.53 -9.29
C PHE A 233 22.74 -14.14 -9.05
N ARG A 234 23.97 -14.08 -8.49
CA ARG A 234 24.75 -12.82 -8.37
C ARG A 234 25.01 -12.16 -9.73
N ALA A 235 25.24 -12.95 -10.78
CA ALA A 235 25.42 -12.43 -12.14
C ALA A 235 24.11 -11.90 -12.76
N LYS A 236 22.95 -12.47 -12.41
CA LYS A 236 21.64 -11.94 -12.80
C LYS A 236 21.29 -10.64 -12.05
N HIS A 237 21.60 -10.55 -10.76
CA HIS A 237 21.36 -9.35 -9.95
C HIS A 237 22.08 -8.09 -10.44
N LYS A 238 23.33 -8.21 -10.92
CA LYS A 238 24.07 -7.10 -11.56
C LYS A 238 23.47 -6.62 -12.89
N LYS A 239 22.70 -7.47 -13.58
CA LYS A 239 21.93 -7.12 -14.80
C LYS A 239 20.52 -6.61 -14.49
N MET A 240 20.04 -6.77 -13.25
CA MET A 240 18.67 -6.45 -12.81
C MET A 240 18.54 -5.06 -12.18
N THR A 241 19.63 -4.30 -12.07
CA THR A 241 19.63 -2.95 -11.49
C THR A 241 19.41 -1.90 -12.58
N PRO A 242 18.28 -1.18 -12.56
CA PRO A 242 18.07 -0.03 -13.43
C PRO A 242 19.00 1.11 -13.02
N THR A 243 19.60 1.78 -13.99
CA THR A 243 20.47 2.94 -13.80
C THR A 243 19.66 4.23 -13.93
N GLY A 244 19.10 4.72 -12.83
CA GLY A 244 18.51 6.06 -12.69
C GLY A 244 17.78 6.25 -11.36
N LEU A 245 17.47 7.54 -11.05
CA LEU A 245 17.22 8.14 -9.72
C LEU A 245 18.26 7.76 -8.67
N GLY A 246 18.96 8.74 -8.08
CA GLY A 246 20.03 8.55 -7.08
C GLY A 246 19.93 7.23 -6.31
N ILE A 247 20.71 6.24 -6.75
CA ILE A 247 20.53 4.85 -6.33
C ILE A 247 21.39 4.60 -5.11
N SER A 248 20.76 4.34 -3.96
CA SER A 248 21.42 3.62 -2.88
C SER A 248 21.17 2.12 -3.10
N HIS A 249 22.16 1.42 -3.64
CA HIS A 249 22.16 -0.05 -3.62
C HIS A 249 22.33 -0.51 -2.17
N PHE A 250 21.59 -1.53 -1.74
CA PHE A 250 21.90 -2.25 -0.52
C PHE A 250 22.86 -3.41 -0.87
N PRO A 251 24.19 -3.27 -0.74
CA PRO A 251 25.05 -4.45 -0.69
C PRO A 251 24.74 -5.24 0.60
N GLN A 252 25.00 -6.55 0.57
CA GLN A 252 24.83 -7.47 1.71
C GLN A 252 25.73 -7.16 2.93
N LEU A 253 26.34 -5.97 3.01
CA LEU A 253 27.12 -5.50 4.14
C LEU A 253 26.78 -4.01 4.39
N PRO A 254 26.49 -3.63 5.65
CA PRO A 254 25.94 -2.33 5.97
C PRO A 254 27.05 -1.30 5.89
N TRP A 255 26.99 -0.37 4.94
CA TRP A 255 27.64 0.93 5.07
C TRP A 255 26.73 2.04 4.53
N TYR A 256 26.46 2.95 5.46
CA TYR A 256 25.55 4.07 5.36
C TYR A 256 26.06 5.11 4.36
N TYR A 257 25.18 5.54 3.45
CA TYR A 257 24.90 6.97 3.39
C TYR A 257 23.51 7.14 3.97
N SER A 258 23.42 7.88 5.07
CA SER A 258 22.14 8.16 5.71
C SER A 258 21.31 8.99 4.74
N PRO A 259 20.08 8.57 4.36
CA PRO A 259 19.10 9.58 4.03
C PRO A 259 19.06 10.55 5.21
N VAL A 260 18.90 11.85 4.95
CA VAL A 260 18.80 12.88 6.01
C VAL A 260 17.64 12.54 6.99
N PHE A 261 16.78 11.59 6.62
CA PHE A 261 15.84 10.87 7.47
C PHE A 261 16.17 9.36 7.51
N PRO A 262 16.78 8.80 8.59
CA PRO A 262 17.14 7.39 8.63
C PRO A 262 15.89 6.51 8.72
N ILE A 263 15.53 5.87 7.61
CA ILE A 263 14.53 4.80 7.58
C ILE A 263 15.21 3.55 8.14
N LYS A 264 14.80 3.16 9.34
CA LYS A 264 15.38 1.99 10.02
C LYS A 264 14.74 0.74 9.47
N PHE A 265 15.52 -0.08 8.78
CA PHE A 265 15.07 -1.41 8.35
C PHE A 265 15.31 -2.44 9.44
N GLN A 266 14.30 -3.24 9.70
CA GLN A 266 14.37 -4.38 10.58
C GLN A 266 13.84 -5.62 9.85
N GLN A 267 14.68 -6.65 9.77
CA GLN A 267 14.25 -7.95 9.31
C GLN A 267 13.53 -8.67 10.45
N LEU A 268 12.31 -9.12 10.23
CA LEU A 268 11.51 -9.87 11.18
C LEU A 268 11.41 -11.31 10.69
N THR A 269 11.70 -12.28 11.56
CA THR A 269 11.61 -13.70 11.23
C THR A 269 10.57 -14.37 12.12
N GLU A 270 9.56 -14.96 11.51
CA GLU A 270 8.58 -15.81 12.17
C GLU A 270 8.93 -17.29 11.88
N TYR A 271 9.00 -18.10 12.95
CA TYR A 271 9.15 -19.54 12.84
C TYR A 271 7.82 -20.21 13.15
N ARG A 272 7.36 -21.08 12.24
CA ARG A 272 6.12 -21.86 12.40
C ARG A 272 6.46 -23.31 12.70
N GLN A 273 5.74 -23.91 13.65
CA GLN A 273 5.90 -25.34 13.95
C GLN A 273 5.39 -26.17 12.78
N GLN A 274 6.23 -27.08 12.27
CA GLN A 274 5.88 -28.01 11.21
C GLN A 274 6.30 -29.44 11.53
N ASN A 275 5.44 -30.38 11.12
CA ASN A 275 5.66 -31.83 11.18
C ASN A 275 6.20 -32.40 9.84
N ALA A 276 6.77 -31.57 8.96
CA ALA A 276 7.09 -31.96 7.59
C ALA A 276 8.60 -32.09 7.32
N ASN A 277 8.97 -33.07 6.48
CA ASN A 277 10.35 -33.36 6.05
C ASN A 277 11.00 -32.27 5.17
N LYS A 278 10.27 -31.21 4.83
CA LYS A 278 10.67 -30.16 3.89
C LYS A 278 10.51 -28.81 4.58
N LEU A 279 11.61 -28.10 4.78
CA LEU A 279 11.58 -26.77 5.41
C LEU A 279 11.41 -25.72 4.32
N LEU A 280 10.18 -25.24 4.13
CA LEU A 280 9.89 -24.14 3.20
C LEU A 280 10.19 -22.80 3.89
N THR A 281 10.96 -21.94 3.23
CA THR A 281 11.21 -20.57 3.69
C THR A 281 10.73 -19.58 2.64
N THR A 282 10.05 -18.54 3.10
CA THR A 282 9.63 -17.39 2.28
C THR A 282 10.20 -16.11 2.87
N GLU A 283 10.50 -15.15 2.00
CA GLU A 283 11.19 -13.91 2.36
C GLU A 283 10.73 -12.75 1.49
N ILE A 284 10.54 -11.59 2.12
CA ILE A 284 10.64 -10.30 1.44
C ILE A 284 12.02 -9.71 1.73
N ALA A 285 12.69 -9.22 0.70
CA ALA A 285 13.92 -8.46 0.83
C ALA A 285 13.78 -7.11 0.14
N CYS A 286 14.19 -6.02 0.80
CA CYS A 286 14.35 -4.72 0.14
C CYS A 286 15.71 -4.69 -0.55
N ILE A 287 15.72 -4.66 -1.89
CA ILE A 287 16.95 -4.79 -2.68
C ILE A 287 17.55 -3.45 -3.11
N CYS A 288 16.71 -2.42 -3.30
CA CYS A 288 17.15 -1.05 -3.53
C CYS A 288 16.11 -0.04 -3.08
N GLN A 289 16.58 1.18 -2.88
CA GLN A 289 15.77 2.35 -2.60
C GLN A 289 16.18 3.45 -3.58
N HIS A 290 15.19 4.00 -4.29
CA HIS A 290 15.37 5.21 -5.07
C HIS A 290 14.79 6.39 -4.30
N LEU A 291 15.42 7.54 -4.44
CA LEU A 291 15.02 8.78 -3.79
C LEU A 291 14.78 9.84 -4.85
N PHE A 292 13.66 10.54 -4.73
CA PHE A 292 13.38 11.76 -5.46
C PHE A 292 13.28 12.91 -4.46
N ASP A 293 14.27 13.80 -4.49
CA ASP A 293 14.36 14.99 -3.64
C ASP A 293 13.43 16.07 -4.18
N VAL A 294 12.34 16.33 -3.46
CA VAL A 294 11.30 17.25 -3.90
C VAL A 294 11.80 18.70 -3.85
N GLU A 295 12.51 19.08 -2.80
CA GLU A 295 12.95 20.48 -2.62
C GLU A 295 14.02 20.85 -3.62
N ARG A 296 14.96 19.95 -3.87
CA ARG A 296 15.96 20.15 -4.93
C ARG A 296 15.29 20.30 -6.29
N PHE A 297 14.34 19.42 -6.62
CA PHE A 297 13.60 19.51 -7.87
C PHE A 297 12.84 20.83 -8.00
N LEU A 298 12.11 21.25 -6.95
CA LEU A 298 11.36 22.51 -6.98
C LEU A 298 12.29 23.72 -7.08
N GLY A 299 13.46 23.70 -6.43
CA GLY A 299 14.49 24.73 -6.58
C GLY A 299 14.99 24.83 -8.02
N GLU A 300 15.44 23.72 -8.60
CA GLU A 300 15.91 23.67 -10.00
C GLU A 300 14.80 24.09 -10.99
N PHE A 301 13.54 23.74 -10.71
CA PHE A 301 12.38 24.16 -11.51
C PHE A 301 12.15 25.68 -11.42
N LEU A 302 12.16 26.27 -10.22
CA LEU A 302 11.95 27.72 -10.05
C LEU A 302 13.08 28.54 -10.68
N GLU A 303 14.32 28.06 -10.61
CA GLU A 303 15.48 28.68 -11.25
C GLU A 303 15.42 28.61 -12.79
N SER A 304 14.87 27.53 -13.35
CA SER A 304 14.84 27.32 -14.81
C SER A 304 13.57 27.88 -15.48
N PHE A 305 12.45 27.94 -14.78
CA PHE A 305 11.17 28.37 -15.33
C PHE A 305 11.01 29.90 -15.26
N THR A 306 11.37 30.60 -16.34
CA THR A 306 11.42 32.08 -16.44
C THR A 306 10.26 32.83 -15.78
N PRO A 307 8.99 32.42 -15.91
CA PRO A 307 7.87 33.12 -15.26
C PRO A 307 7.91 33.13 -13.72
N LEU A 308 8.63 32.20 -13.08
CA LEU A 308 8.66 32.02 -11.62
C LEU A 308 10.04 32.29 -11.00
N GLN A 309 11.07 32.63 -11.79
CA GLN A 309 12.45 32.88 -11.33
C GLN A 309 12.57 33.99 -10.28
N HIS A 310 11.60 34.89 -10.20
CA HIS A 310 11.57 36.01 -9.25
C HIS A 310 10.82 35.70 -7.95
N TYR A 311 10.50 34.43 -7.71
CA TYR A 311 9.78 33.98 -6.52
C TYR A 311 10.59 32.97 -5.72
N ASN A 312 10.43 33.03 -4.40
CA ASN A 312 10.92 32.05 -3.45
C ASN A 312 9.80 31.09 -3.04
N LEU A 313 10.14 29.82 -2.88
CA LEU A 313 9.24 28.81 -2.35
C LEU A 313 9.02 29.03 -0.85
N MET A 314 7.77 29.20 -0.43
CA MET A 314 7.39 29.35 0.98
C MET A 314 6.89 28.04 1.58
N ASP A 315 6.05 27.33 0.82
CA ASP A 315 5.45 26.05 1.23
C ASP A 315 4.99 25.28 -0.01
N TYR A 316 4.80 23.97 0.11
CA TYR A 316 4.28 23.12 -0.95
C TYR A 316 3.54 21.89 -0.43
N ASP A 317 2.56 21.43 -1.21
CA ASP A 317 1.87 20.16 -0.99
C ASP A 317 2.03 19.26 -2.23
N ILE A 318 2.70 18.10 -2.09
CA ILE A 318 2.85 17.08 -3.14
C ILE A 318 1.78 16.00 -2.97
N ARG A 319 1.13 15.65 -4.09
CA ARG A 319 0.14 14.56 -4.16
C ARG A 319 0.59 13.54 -5.19
N LEU A 320 0.67 12.29 -4.77
CA LEU A 320 0.77 11.14 -5.67
C LEU A 320 -0.61 10.86 -6.24
N VAL A 321 -0.78 11.12 -7.52
CA VAL A 321 -2.10 11.06 -8.16
C VAL A 321 -2.36 9.66 -8.67
N ARG A 322 -1.39 9.11 -9.42
CA ARG A 322 -1.52 7.82 -10.07
C ARG A 322 -0.15 7.29 -10.50
N ALA A 323 0.03 5.99 -10.52
CA ALA A 323 1.12 5.35 -11.24
C ALA A 323 0.61 4.58 -12.46
N ASN A 324 1.50 4.41 -13.43
CA ASN A 324 1.32 3.62 -14.63
C ASN A 324 2.46 2.58 -14.67
N SER A 325 2.10 1.30 -14.56
CA SER A 325 3.08 0.21 -14.58
C SER A 325 3.64 -0.05 -15.98
N LEU A 326 2.84 0.20 -17.03
CA LEU A 326 3.26 0.04 -18.43
C LEU A 326 4.39 1.02 -18.79
N GLU A 327 4.21 2.28 -18.45
CA GLU A 327 5.18 3.36 -18.72
C GLU A 327 6.17 3.56 -17.57
N LYS A 328 6.05 2.79 -16.49
CA LYS A 328 6.93 2.86 -15.31
C LYS A 328 7.04 4.28 -14.75
N THR A 329 5.91 4.99 -14.80
CA THR A 329 5.83 6.43 -14.60
C THR A 329 4.82 6.74 -13.50
N ILE A 330 5.13 7.74 -12.68
CA ILE A 330 4.21 8.27 -11.69
C ILE A 330 3.80 9.69 -12.03
N PHE A 331 2.52 9.97 -11.79
CA PHE A 331 1.92 11.28 -11.95
C PHE A 331 1.81 11.95 -10.60
N LEU A 332 2.47 13.09 -10.48
CA LEU A 332 2.56 13.91 -9.29
C LEU A 332 1.93 15.26 -9.56
N THR A 333 1.34 15.86 -8.54
CA THR A 333 1.02 17.28 -8.57
C THR A 333 1.56 17.98 -7.34
N TYR A 334 2.06 19.20 -7.53
CA TYR A 334 2.54 20.07 -6.48
C TYR A 334 1.67 21.31 -6.45
N VAL A 335 1.21 21.72 -5.29
CA VAL A 335 0.66 23.07 -5.11
C VAL A 335 1.62 23.86 -4.24
N MET A 336 2.22 24.90 -4.82
CA MET A 336 3.26 25.72 -4.21
C MET A 336 2.69 27.06 -3.78
N ALA A 337 3.10 27.53 -2.62
CA ALA A 337 2.98 28.92 -2.19
C ALA A 337 4.31 29.63 -2.42
N LEU A 338 4.25 30.75 -3.13
CA LEU A 338 5.41 31.49 -3.62
C LEU A 338 5.35 32.93 -3.14
N ALA A 339 6.48 33.47 -2.68
CA ALA A 339 6.64 34.87 -2.30
C ALA A 339 7.61 35.58 -3.24
N PRO A 340 7.40 36.86 -3.59
CA PRO A 340 8.36 37.60 -4.41
C PRO A 340 9.74 37.66 -3.75
N SER A 341 10.80 37.42 -4.51
CA SER A 341 12.17 37.52 -4.03
C SER A 341 12.52 38.98 -3.72
N LEU A 342 13.23 39.23 -2.61
CA LEU A 342 13.59 40.59 -2.14
C LEU A 342 14.37 41.40 -3.19
N LEU A 343 15.10 40.73 -4.09
CA LEU A 343 15.83 41.36 -5.21
C LEU A 343 14.90 41.95 -6.29
N SER A 344 13.65 41.50 -6.37
CA SER A 344 12.63 42.00 -7.31
C SER A 344 11.93 43.26 -6.78
N ILE A 345 12.08 43.57 -5.49
CA ILE A 345 11.50 44.79 -4.86
C ILE A 345 12.26 46.05 -5.27
N ALA A 346 13.51 45.92 -5.75
CA ALA A 346 14.35 47.04 -6.18
C ALA A 346 13.90 47.71 -7.50
N HIS A 347 13.00 47.08 -8.26
CA HIS A 347 12.44 47.64 -9.50
C HIS A 347 10.91 47.61 -9.46
N PRO A 348 10.25 48.68 -8.96
CA PRO A 348 8.81 48.68 -8.66
C PRO A 348 7.90 48.92 -9.89
N SER A 349 8.37 48.72 -11.12
CA SER A 349 7.65 49.11 -12.33
C SER A 349 6.74 48.02 -12.94
N GLY A 350 6.17 47.13 -12.13
CA GLY A 350 5.22 46.10 -12.59
C GLY A 350 4.07 45.86 -11.61
N PRO A 351 2.81 45.75 -12.07
CA PRO A 351 1.67 45.47 -11.20
C PRO A 351 1.62 43.96 -10.93
N ASN A 352 2.20 43.49 -9.82
CA ASN A 352 1.83 42.28 -9.03
C ASN A 352 3.01 41.70 -8.24
N THR A 353 3.53 42.46 -7.28
CA THR A 353 4.35 41.94 -6.17
C THR A 353 3.45 41.32 -5.09
N ARG A 354 2.66 40.30 -5.46
CA ARG A 354 1.77 39.59 -4.53
C ARG A 354 2.21 38.14 -4.36
N TYR A 355 1.84 37.55 -3.22
CA TYR A 355 1.96 36.11 -3.02
C TYR A 355 1.26 35.38 -4.15
N LEU A 356 1.92 34.35 -4.68
CA LEU A 356 1.42 33.57 -5.80
C LEU A 356 1.24 32.13 -5.34
N ARG A 357 0.16 31.49 -5.79
CA ARG A 357 0.00 30.04 -5.66
C ARG A 357 -0.06 29.38 -7.01
N VAL A 358 0.69 28.30 -7.18
CA VAL A 358 0.86 27.60 -8.45
C VAL A 358 0.67 26.11 -8.27
N ALA A 359 -0.13 25.48 -9.13
CA ALA A 359 -0.19 24.04 -9.31
C ALA A 359 0.73 23.60 -10.45
N LEU A 360 1.65 22.70 -10.15
CA LEU A 360 2.54 22.03 -11.08
C LEU A 360 2.08 20.57 -11.25
N PHE A 361 2.01 20.11 -12.50
CA PHE A 361 1.63 18.75 -12.87
C PHE A 361 2.83 18.09 -13.54
N LEU A 362 3.24 16.93 -13.05
CA LEU A 362 4.50 16.27 -13.42
C LEU A 362 4.25 14.79 -13.71
N SER A 363 4.93 14.25 -14.71
CA SER A 363 5.21 12.81 -14.79
C SER A 363 6.68 12.56 -14.44
N LEU A 364 6.94 11.51 -13.67
CA LEU A 364 8.28 11.07 -13.28
C LEU A 364 8.46 9.60 -13.68
N GLU A 365 9.41 9.33 -14.56
CA GLU A 365 9.82 7.97 -14.90
C GLU A 365 10.76 7.42 -13.82
N LEU A 366 10.35 6.32 -13.18
CA LEU A 366 11.00 5.85 -11.95
C LEU A 366 12.39 5.24 -12.16
N PHE A 367 12.69 4.76 -13.36
CA PHE A 367 13.96 4.06 -13.63
C PHE A 367 15.04 4.96 -14.20
N THR A 368 14.68 6.03 -14.89
CA THR A 368 15.63 7.01 -15.43
C THR A 368 15.76 8.21 -14.50
N GLY A 369 14.68 8.54 -13.77
CA GLY A 369 14.56 9.80 -13.05
C GLY A 369 14.23 10.98 -13.96
N THR A 370 13.98 10.72 -15.24
CA THR A 370 13.50 11.72 -16.18
C THR A 370 12.12 12.17 -15.75
N TYR A 371 11.90 13.48 -15.71
CA TYR A 371 10.62 14.07 -15.41
C TYR A 371 10.15 14.95 -16.56
N HIS A 372 8.83 15.03 -16.74
CA HIS A 372 8.21 15.93 -17.71
C HIS A 372 7.16 16.80 -17.02
N ILE A 373 7.31 18.10 -17.20
CA ILE A 373 6.33 19.08 -16.73
C ILE A 373 5.16 19.06 -17.71
N ILE A 374 4.01 18.60 -17.25
CA ILE A 374 2.79 18.48 -18.05
C ILE A 374 2.10 19.84 -18.15
N ARG A 375 2.00 20.55 -17.01
CA ARG A 375 1.29 21.82 -16.92
C ARG A 375 1.72 22.61 -15.69
N VAL A 376 1.62 23.93 -15.78
CA VAL A 376 1.78 24.87 -14.67
C VAL A 376 0.58 25.81 -14.67
N LEU A 377 -0.08 25.98 -13.52
CA LEU A 377 -1.30 26.78 -13.39
C LEU A 377 -1.29 27.69 -12.19
N LYS A 378 -1.72 28.95 -12.36
CA LYS A 378 -2.11 29.78 -11.22
C LYS A 378 -3.37 29.19 -10.58
N VAL A 379 -3.38 29.11 -9.26
CA VAL A 379 -4.52 28.62 -8.46
C VAL A 379 -4.96 29.69 -7.45
N PRO A 380 -6.17 29.58 -6.86
CA PRO A 380 -6.69 30.58 -5.93
C PRO A 380 -5.72 30.86 -4.76
N GLU A 381 -5.55 32.14 -4.45
CA GLU A 381 -4.69 32.63 -3.35
C GLU A 381 -5.32 32.36 -1.97
N GLU A 382 -6.64 32.24 -1.91
CA GLU A 382 -7.40 31.95 -0.68
C GLU A 382 -7.53 30.44 -0.40
N GLY A 383 -7.73 30.11 0.88
CA GLY A 383 -7.92 28.73 1.35
C GLY A 383 -6.64 28.03 1.82
N GLU A 384 -6.79 26.84 2.40
CA GLU A 384 -5.65 26.03 2.84
C GLU A 384 -4.98 25.34 1.63
N LEU A 385 -3.65 25.39 1.58
CA LEU A 385 -2.84 24.81 0.51
C LEU A 385 -3.17 23.32 0.27
N ARG A 386 -3.40 22.58 1.36
CA ARG A 386 -3.72 21.14 1.35
C ARG A 386 -5.06 20.82 0.70
N GLN A 387 -6.09 21.60 1.03
CA GLN A 387 -7.43 21.42 0.44
C GLN A 387 -7.37 21.70 -1.06
N LEU A 388 -6.63 22.75 -1.44
CA LEU A 388 -6.42 23.11 -2.84
C LEU A 388 -5.69 22.01 -3.61
N ALA A 389 -4.61 21.46 -3.05
CA ALA A 389 -3.89 20.34 -3.63
C ALA A 389 -4.74 19.09 -3.80
N GLN A 390 -5.61 18.77 -2.84
CA GLN A 390 -6.55 17.66 -2.96
C GLN A 390 -7.53 17.87 -4.13
N VAL A 391 -8.08 19.07 -4.28
CA VAL A 391 -8.98 19.41 -5.39
C VAL A 391 -8.24 19.31 -6.74
N VAL A 392 -7.02 19.83 -6.81
CA VAL A 392 -6.16 19.77 -8.00
C VAL A 392 -5.84 18.32 -8.36
N ALA A 393 -5.43 17.51 -7.39
CA ALA A 393 -5.11 16.09 -7.58
C ALA A 393 -6.31 15.28 -8.06
N ARG A 394 -7.50 15.50 -7.49
CA ARG A 394 -8.73 14.84 -7.94
C ARG A 394 -9.09 15.20 -9.37
N ARG A 395 -8.98 16.49 -9.76
CA ARG A 395 -9.20 16.91 -11.15
C ARG A 395 -8.20 16.27 -12.11
N PHE A 396 -6.93 16.22 -11.71
CA PHE A 396 -5.90 15.57 -12.52
C PHE A 396 -6.15 14.08 -12.67
N LEU A 397 -6.58 13.39 -11.60
CA LEU A 397 -6.94 11.98 -11.65
C LEU A 397 -8.08 11.73 -12.65
N VAL A 398 -9.10 12.59 -12.68
CA VAL A 398 -10.20 12.51 -13.67
C VAL A 398 -9.65 12.65 -15.09
N ASP A 399 -8.78 13.63 -15.34
CA ASP A 399 -8.16 13.83 -16.66
C ASP A 399 -7.29 12.64 -17.09
N LEU A 400 -6.54 12.05 -16.14
CA LEU A 400 -5.74 10.84 -16.38
C LEU A 400 -6.64 9.63 -16.67
N ASN A 401 -7.72 9.44 -15.92
CA ASN A 401 -8.65 8.34 -16.13
C ASN A 401 -9.39 8.42 -17.46
N ALA A 402 -9.56 9.62 -18.01
CA ALA A 402 -10.13 9.80 -19.36
C ALA A 402 -9.15 9.40 -20.49
N ARG A 403 -7.85 9.30 -20.21
CA ARG A 403 -6.79 9.10 -21.23
C ARG A 403 -6.00 7.81 -21.04
N ILE A 404 -5.91 7.32 -19.82
CA ILE A 404 -5.11 6.16 -19.41
C ILE A 404 -6.04 5.13 -18.78
N VAL A 405 -6.06 3.93 -19.33
CA VAL A 405 -6.87 2.80 -18.84
C VAL A 405 -6.54 2.55 -17.37
N PRO A 406 -7.51 2.60 -16.44
CA PRO A 406 -7.28 2.32 -15.02
C PRO A 406 -6.62 0.95 -14.82
N GLU A 407 -5.51 0.93 -14.09
CA GLU A 407 -4.87 -0.33 -13.69
C GLU A 407 -5.54 -0.87 -12.42
N ALA A 408 -5.52 -2.18 -12.25
CA ALA A 408 -5.91 -2.79 -10.99
C ALA A 408 -5.00 -2.24 -9.88
N ALA A 409 -5.59 -1.89 -8.73
CA ALA A 409 -4.85 -1.43 -7.56
C ALA A 409 -4.76 -2.55 -6.53
N ALA A 410 -3.80 -2.45 -5.62
CA ALA A 410 -3.76 -3.28 -4.43
C ALA A 410 -5.09 -3.15 -3.65
N MET A 411 -5.57 -4.27 -3.11
CA MET A 411 -6.73 -4.24 -2.21
C MET A 411 -6.29 -3.63 -0.88
N THR A 412 -7.13 -2.78 -0.31
CA THR A 412 -6.84 -2.04 0.94
C THR A 412 -7.98 -2.23 1.92
N TRP A 413 -7.63 -2.47 3.19
CA TRP A 413 -8.55 -2.47 4.32
C TRP A 413 -8.06 -1.48 5.37
N ASN A 414 -8.97 -0.85 6.10
CA ASN A 414 -8.63 0.03 7.20
C ASN A 414 -9.57 -0.18 8.38
N ASN A 415 -9.18 0.34 9.55
CA ASN A 415 -10.00 0.30 10.76
C ASN A 415 -10.74 1.60 11.06
N GLU A 416 -10.85 2.55 10.11
CA GLU A 416 -11.44 3.86 10.39
C GLU A 416 -12.89 3.78 10.86
N ALA A 417 -13.70 2.89 10.25
CA ALA A 417 -15.09 2.68 10.66
C ALA A 417 -15.17 2.22 12.13
N PHE A 418 -14.28 1.30 12.53
CA PHE A 418 -14.18 0.86 13.92
C PHE A 418 -13.74 1.99 14.86
N LEU A 419 -12.78 2.82 14.44
CA LEU A 419 -12.33 3.98 15.23
C LEU A 419 -13.44 5.04 15.43
N ARG A 420 -14.43 5.07 14.53
CA ARG A 420 -15.62 5.93 14.63
C ARG A 420 -16.80 5.24 15.33
N GLU A 421 -16.58 4.05 15.89
CA GLU A 421 -17.61 3.22 16.52
C GLU A 421 -18.79 2.88 15.58
N GLU A 422 -18.52 2.83 14.26
CA GLU A 422 -19.53 2.46 13.28
C GLU A 422 -19.74 0.93 13.28
N PRO A 423 -21.00 0.46 13.14
CA PRO A 423 -21.28 -0.97 13.09
C PRO A 423 -20.68 -1.59 11.82
N LEU A 424 -20.27 -2.87 11.93
CA LEU A 424 -19.76 -3.62 10.78
C LEU A 424 -20.81 -3.64 9.65
N GLN A 425 -20.44 -3.03 8.52
CA GLN A 425 -21.18 -3.16 7.27
C GLN A 425 -21.05 -4.59 6.74
N GLU A 426 -22.06 -5.06 6.00
CA GLU A 426 -22.04 -6.41 5.44
C GLU A 426 -20.80 -6.61 4.55
N LEU A 427 -20.00 -7.62 4.86
CA LEU A 427 -18.76 -7.91 4.15
C LEU A 427 -19.00 -8.96 3.07
N TYR A 428 -18.93 -8.53 1.83
CA TYR A 428 -19.09 -9.42 0.67
C TYR A 428 -17.77 -10.09 0.32
N ASN A 429 -17.83 -11.40 0.07
CA ASN A 429 -16.68 -12.10 -0.48
C ASN A 429 -16.56 -11.77 -1.99
N PRO A 430 -15.36 -11.40 -2.49
CA PRO A 430 -15.20 -10.95 -3.87
C PRO A 430 -15.31 -12.09 -4.91
N VAL A 431 -15.13 -13.34 -4.49
CA VAL A 431 -15.10 -14.51 -5.38
C VAL A 431 -16.30 -15.42 -5.18
N PHE A 432 -16.67 -15.66 -3.93
CA PHE A 432 -17.77 -16.54 -3.58
C PHE A 432 -19.03 -15.73 -3.30
N PRO A 433 -20.22 -16.18 -3.71
CA PRO A 433 -21.47 -15.45 -3.50
C PRO A 433 -21.95 -15.59 -2.06
N LEU A 434 -21.20 -15.04 -1.11
CA LEU A 434 -21.52 -15.05 0.32
C LEU A 434 -21.16 -13.71 0.96
N ALA A 435 -21.80 -13.44 2.09
CA ALA A 435 -21.53 -12.27 2.89
C ALA A 435 -21.44 -12.60 4.38
N ILE A 436 -20.73 -11.77 5.14
CA ILE A 436 -20.73 -11.79 6.60
C ILE A 436 -21.50 -10.58 7.10
N SER A 437 -22.46 -10.80 8.00
CA SER A 437 -23.25 -9.72 8.59
C SER A 437 -23.28 -9.79 10.11
N SER A 438 -23.31 -8.60 10.73
CA SER A 438 -23.57 -8.42 12.15
C SER A 438 -25.06 -8.58 12.51
N ARG A 439 -25.95 -8.52 11.51
CA ARG A 439 -27.39 -8.71 11.71
C ARG A 439 -27.64 -10.20 11.99
N ASN A 440 -28.41 -10.49 13.03
CA ASN A 440 -28.95 -11.84 13.23
C ASN A 440 -29.85 -12.17 12.05
N THR A 441 -29.34 -13.00 11.13
CA THR A 441 -30.18 -13.70 10.17
C THR A 441 -30.94 -14.76 10.98
N GLY A 442 -32.12 -14.39 11.44
CA GLY A 442 -33.10 -15.31 12.01
C GLY A 442 -33.68 -16.23 10.96
#